data_AF-A0A7K0UXR2-F1
#
_entry.id   AF-A0A7K0UXR2-F1
#
_cell.length_a   1.000
_cell.length_b   1.000
_cell.length_c   1.000
_cell.angle_alpha   90.00
_cell.angle_beta   90.00
_cell.angle_gamma   90.00
#
_symmetry.space_group_name_H-M   'P 1'
#
loop_
_entity.id
_entity.type
_entity.pdbx_description
1 polymer ?
#
loop_
_entity_poly.entity_id
_entity_poly.type
_entity_poly.pdbx_seq_one_letter_code
_entity_poly.pdbx_strand_id
1 'polypeptide(L)'
;MSSDTKFHIHHDAPEVVGRRERLGVRLLIVADGAFVFGLIFSYFYLRNLDQNGGWIPKEGHTLSVSSGWMAVLPLVVGALVHKLAQRDPSHQGSFSLITLVAYVYGGYYQFHQLANMPFIDKESGAFEGAYASCWTVIAGANMFHYIVAGFIALGLVVRSRRASVDPVLESWRIRTAASWFTWVAVSGIACAITTSFI
;
A
#
# COMPACT_ATOMS: atom_id res chain seq x y z
N MET A 1 7.97 6.12 -58.84
CA MET A 1 8.72 5.85 -57.60
C MET A 1 7.83 6.28 -56.44
N SER A 2 7.49 5.33 -55.56
CA SER A 2 6.55 5.51 -54.44
C SER A 2 7.13 6.48 -53.40
N SER A 3 6.33 7.48 -53.00
CA SER A 3 6.65 8.44 -51.93
C SER A 3 6.19 7.99 -50.53
N ASP A 4 5.72 6.75 -50.37
CA ASP A 4 5.03 6.29 -49.16
C ASP A 4 5.87 5.37 -48.28
N THR A 5 7.01 5.87 -47.80
CA THR A 5 7.73 5.28 -46.66
C THR A 5 8.10 6.33 -45.63
N LYS A 6 7.14 7.21 -45.28
CA LYS A 6 7.21 7.90 -43.99
C LYS A 6 6.92 6.88 -42.90
N PHE A 7 7.90 6.64 -42.03
CA PHE A 7 7.76 5.83 -40.83
C PHE A 7 6.73 6.50 -39.91
N HIS A 8 5.46 6.07 -39.98
CA HIS A 8 4.43 6.53 -39.07
C HIS A 8 4.67 5.89 -37.71
N ILE A 9 5.30 6.62 -36.80
CA ILE A 9 5.37 6.22 -35.39
C ILE A 9 3.92 6.27 -34.88
N HIS A 10 3.31 5.10 -34.71
CA HIS A 10 1.95 4.98 -34.19
C HIS A 10 1.95 5.36 -32.71
N HIS A 11 1.76 6.64 -32.42
CA HIS A 11 1.52 7.08 -31.04
C HIS A 11 0.05 6.78 -30.70
N ASP A 12 -0.15 5.87 -29.74
CA ASP A 12 -1.46 5.62 -29.15
C ASP A 12 -2.03 6.94 -28.60
N ALA A 13 -3.33 7.16 -28.78
CA ALA A 13 -4.00 8.31 -28.18
C ALA A 13 -3.82 8.31 -26.65
N PRO A 14 -3.65 9.47 -25.99
CA PRO A 14 -3.47 9.59 -24.54
C PRO A 14 -4.49 8.80 -23.70
N GLU A 15 -5.74 8.74 -24.17
CA GLU A 15 -6.83 8.00 -23.54
C GLU A 15 -6.63 6.48 -23.58
N VAL A 16 -6.09 5.96 -24.69
CA VAL A 16 -5.82 4.53 -24.87
C VAL A 16 -4.71 4.10 -23.92
N VAL A 17 -3.64 4.90 -23.86
CA VAL A 17 -2.52 4.67 -22.93
C VAL A 17 -3.01 4.72 -21.49
N GLY A 18 -3.71 5.78 -21.09
CA GLY A 18 -4.21 5.96 -19.73
C GLY A 18 -5.16 4.85 -19.27
N ARG A 19 -6.05 4.39 -20.16
CA ARG A 19 -6.96 3.26 -19.89
C ARG A 19 -6.20 1.95 -19.69
N ARG A 20 -5.17 1.68 -20.51
CA ARG A 20 -4.33 0.48 -20.40
C ARG A 20 -3.51 0.49 -19.11
N GLU A 21 -2.86 1.62 -18.78
CA GLU A 21 -2.13 1.80 -17.52
C GLU A 21 -3.04 1.55 -16.31
N ARG A 22 -4.25 2.12 -16.31
CA ARG A 22 -5.21 1.94 -15.23
C ARG A 22 -5.71 0.51 -15.09
N LEU A 23 -5.95 -0.18 -16.21
CA LEU A 23 -6.34 -1.59 -16.19
C LEU A 23 -5.25 -2.46 -15.57
N GLY A 24 -3.99 -2.25 -15.95
CA GLY A 24 -2.85 -2.97 -15.36
C GLY A 24 -2.78 -2.83 -13.84
N VAL A 25 -2.91 -1.60 -13.33
CA VAL A 25 -2.92 -1.36 -11.87
C VAL A 25 -4.11 -2.01 -11.18
N ARG A 26 -5.29 -2.05 -11.81
CA ARG A 26 -6.46 -2.74 -11.25
C ARG A 26 -6.26 -4.25 -11.16
N LEU A 27 -5.64 -4.87 -12.17
CA LEU A 27 -5.33 -6.30 -12.12
C LEU A 27 -4.29 -6.61 -11.05
N LEU A 28 -3.29 -5.73 -10.88
CA LEU A 28 -2.33 -5.83 -9.78
C LEU A 28 -3.02 -5.72 -8.42
N ILE A 29 -3.96 -4.79 -8.25
CA ILE A 29 -4.79 -4.67 -7.02
C ILE A 29 -5.56 -5.97 -6.74
N VAL A 30 -6.11 -6.62 -7.77
CA VAL A 30 -6.82 -7.90 -7.58
C VAL A 30 -5.86 -9.01 -7.11
N ALA A 31 -4.66 -9.08 -7.69
CA ALA A 31 -3.64 -10.04 -7.28
C ALA A 31 -3.15 -9.80 -5.84
N ASP A 32 -2.87 -8.55 -5.49
CA ASP A 32 -2.48 -8.15 -4.13
C ASP A 32 -3.63 -8.37 -3.13
N GLY A 33 -4.88 -8.16 -3.57
CA GLY A 33 -6.07 -8.49 -2.78
C GLY A 33 -6.15 -9.97 -2.43
N ALA A 34 -5.93 -10.86 -3.39
CA ALA A 34 -5.88 -12.30 -3.13
C ALA A 34 -4.79 -12.66 -2.10
N PHE A 35 -3.62 -12.01 -2.18
CA PHE A 35 -2.54 -12.17 -1.21
C PHE A 35 -2.97 -11.73 0.20
N VAL A 36 -3.53 -10.52 0.34
CA VAL A 36 -4.01 -9.98 1.63
C VAL A 36 -5.10 -10.88 2.22
N PHE A 37 -6.05 -11.35 1.41
CA PHE A 37 -7.06 -12.31 1.88
C PHE A 37 -6.44 -13.62 2.36
N GLY A 38 -5.38 -14.11 1.71
CA GLY A 38 -4.61 -15.26 2.18
C GLY A 38 -3.99 -15.03 3.55
N LEU A 39 -3.45 -13.84 3.81
CA LEU A 39 -2.91 -13.47 5.13
C LEU A 39 -4.00 -13.45 6.21
N ILE A 40 -5.13 -12.81 5.91
CA ILE A 40 -6.29 -12.73 6.82
C ILE A 40 -6.83 -14.12 7.13
N PHE A 41 -7.00 -14.96 6.11
CA PHE A 41 -7.41 -16.35 6.28
C PHE A 41 -6.43 -17.10 7.18
N SER A 42 -5.12 -16.99 6.91
CA SER A 42 -4.08 -17.67 7.70
C SER A 42 -4.10 -17.24 9.17
N TYR A 43 -4.30 -15.94 9.43
CA TYR A 43 -4.43 -15.40 10.79
C TYR A 43 -5.58 -16.06 11.55
N PHE A 44 -6.79 -16.02 11.01
CA PHE A 44 -7.96 -16.61 11.67
C PHE A 44 -7.91 -18.14 11.74
N TYR A 45 -7.35 -18.79 10.72
CA TYR A 45 -7.16 -20.23 10.71
C TYR A 45 -6.23 -20.68 11.84
N LEU A 46 -5.04 -20.09 11.94
CA LEU A 46 -4.05 -20.45 12.96
C LEU A 46 -4.52 -20.07 14.36
N ARG A 47 -5.23 -18.94 14.51
CA ARG A 47 -5.87 -18.55 15.76
C ARG A 47 -6.91 -19.57 16.23
N ASN A 48 -7.73 -20.07 15.32
CA ASN A 48 -8.76 -21.05 15.67
C ASN A 48 -8.21 -22.47 15.88
N LEU A 49 -7.10 -22.79 15.21
CA LEU A 49 -6.40 -24.06 15.41
C LEU A 49 -5.78 -24.14 16.80
N ASP A 50 -5.15 -23.04 17.25
CA ASP A 50 -4.47 -22.88 18.55
C ASP A 50 -3.81 -24.15 19.08
N GLN A 51 -3.04 -24.82 18.21
CA GLN A 51 -2.52 -26.14 18.50
C GLN A 51 -1.62 -26.09 19.73
N ASN A 52 -2.02 -26.80 20.78
CA ASN A 52 -1.33 -26.84 22.08
C ASN A 52 -1.10 -25.46 22.73
N GLY A 53 -1.96 -24.47 22.47
CA GLY A 53 -1.77 -23.09 22.96
C GLY A 53 -0.66 -22.34 22.22
N GLY A 54 -0.40 -22.72 20.97
CA GLY A 54 0.67 -22.16 20.13
C GLY A 54 0.31 -20.84 19.43
N TRP A 55 -0.93 -20.35 19.54
CA TRP A 55 -1.31 -19.05 18.99
C TRP A 55 -0.55 -17.93 19.69
N ILE A 56 -0.77 -17.79 21.00
CA ILE A 56 -0.04 -16.92 21.91
C ILE A 56 0.42 -17.81 23.09
N PRO A 57 1.70 -18.23 23.13
CA PRO A 57 2.23 -19.06 24.21
C PRO A 57 2.07 -18.41 25.60
N LYS A 58 2.20 -19.19 26.68
CA LYS A 58 1.95 -18.74 28.08
C LYS A 58 2.76 -17.52 28.56
N GLU A 59 3.83 -17.16 27.85
CA GLU A 59 4.67 -15.98 28.11
C GLU A 59 4.88 -15.13 26.83
N GLY A 60 4.09 -15.41 25.79
CA GLY A 60 4.20 -14.77 24.49
C GLY A 60 3.69 -13.33 24.51
N HIS A 61 4.38 -12.46 23.79
CA HIS A 61 4.04 -11.05 23.72
C HIS A 61 3.07 -10.75 22.59
N THR A 62 2.25 -9.71 22.78
CA THR A 62 1.36 -9.17 21.75
C THR A 62 1.59 -7.67 21.58
N LEU A 63 1.07 -7.12 20.49
CA LEU A 63 0.99 -5.67 20.31
C LEU A 63 -0.43 -5.22 20.60
N SER A 64 -0.57 -3.99 21.09
CA SER A 64 -1.89 -3.42 21.35
C SER A 64 -2.68 -3.24 20.06
N VAL A 65 -4.01 -3.38 20.16
CA VAL A 65 -4.93 -3.13 19.04
C VAL A 65 -4.72 -1.74 18.43
N SER A 66 -4.48 -0.73 19.27
CA SER A 66 -4.20 0.64 18.83
C SER A 66 -2.97 0.73 17.93
N SER A 67 -1.96 -0.12 18.15
CA SER A 67 -0.73 -0.16 17.35
C SER A 67 -1.03 -0.44 15.87
N GLY A 68 -1.94 -1.38 15.58
CA GLY A 68 -2.37 -1.69 14.21
C GLY A 68 -3.10 -0.52 13.55
N TRP A 69 -4.01 0.13 14.28
CA TRP A 69 -4.74 1.29 13.77
C TRP A 69 -3.85 2.51 13.52
N MET A 70 -2.88 2.77 14.40
CA MET A 70 -1.89 3.83 14.22
C MET A 70 -1.02 3.60 12.98
N ALA A 71 -0.70 2.33 12.67
CA ALA A 71 0.03 1.97 11.46
C ALA A 71 -0.78 2.17 10.17
N VAL A 72 -2.11 2.19 10.24
CA VAL A 72 -3.00 2.31 9.06
C VAL A 72 -3.46 3.74 8.81
N LEU A 73 -3.53 4.56 9.85
CA LEU A 73 -3.99 5.94 9.77
C LEU A 73 -3.30 6.75 8.64
N PRO A 74 -1.97 6.69 8.44
CA PRO A 74 -1.32 7.42 7.36
C PRO A 74 -1.70 6.92 5.95
N LEU A 75 -2.01 5.63 5.76
CA LEU A 75 -2.53 5.11 4.49
C LEU A 75 -3.88 5.76 4.15
N VAL A 76 -4.77 5.83 5.14
CA VAL A 76 -6.10 6.44 4.99
C VAL A 76 -5.98 7.94 4.68
N VAL A 77 -5.13 8.65 5.42
CA VAL A 77 -4.87 10.08 5.19
C VAL A 77 -4.33 10.30 3.78
N GLY A 78 -3.31 9.55 3.35
CA GLY A 78 -2.74 9.66 2.01
C GLY A 78 -3.78 9.42 0.90
N ALA A 79 -4.63 8.40 1.06
CA ALA A 79 -5.71 8.11 0.11
C ALA A 79 -6.75 9.23 0.03
N LEU A 80 -7.17 9.79 1.17
CA LEU A 80 -8.15 10.88 1.22
C LEU A 80 -7.59 12.17 0.65
N VAL A 81 -6.37 12.57 1.04
CA VAL A 81 -5.68 13.76 0.54
C VAL A 81 -5.51 13.68 -0.98
N HIS A 82 -5.09 12.52 -1.51
CA HIS A 82 -4.94 12.37 -2.96
C HIS A 82 -6.28 12.37 -3.69
N LYS A 83 -7.37 11.91 -3.08
CA LYS A 83 -8.74 12.08 -3.64
C LYS A 83 -9.16 13.54 -3.69
N LEU A 84 -8.77 14.36 -2.72
CA LEU A 84 -9.02 15.80 -2.76
C LEU A 84 -8.24 16.45 -3.92
N ALA A 85 -7.01 16.01 -4.19
CA ALA A 85 -6.22 16.46 -5.34
C ALA A 85 -6.91 16.25 -6.69
N GLN A 86 -7.75 15.21 -6.82
CA GLN A 86 -8.53 14.97 -8.04
C GLN A 86 -9.63 15.99 -8.28
N ARG A 87 -10.13 16.60 -7.20
CA ARG A 87 -11.19 17.62 -7.24
C ARG A 87 -10.62 19.02 -7.45
N ASP A 88 -9.38 19.24 -7.03
CA ASP A 88 -8.67 20.50 -7.19
C ASP A 88 -7.31 20.29 -7.90
N PRO A 89 -7.30 20.25 -9.24
CA PRO A 89 -6.07 20.10 -10.02
C PRO A 89 -5.08 21.25 -9.83
N SER A 90 -5.54 22.44 -9.44
CA SER A 90 -4.69 23.63 -9.32
C SER A 90 -3.66 23.50 -8.20
N HIS A 91 -3.97 22.71 -7.17
CA HIS A 91 -3.08 22.44 -6.03
C HIS A 91 -2.55 21.01 -6.00
N GLN A 92 -2.60 20.28 -7.12
CA GLN A 92 -2.20 18.87 -7.19
C GLN A 92 -0.79 18.62 -6.65
N GLY A 93 0.16 19.51 -6.91
CA GLY A 93 1.54 19.38 -6.40
C GLY A 93 1.63 19.41 -4.88
N SER A 94 0.86 20.29 -4.23
CA SER A 94 0.78 20.39 -2.77
C SER A 94 0.13 19.15 -2.16
N PHE A 95 -0.99 18.67 -2.73
CA PHE A 95 -1.62 17.45 -2.26
C PHE A 95 -0.74 16.20 -2.45
N SER A 96 0.01 16.14 -3.56
CA SER A 96 0.98 15.06 -3.80
C SER A 96 2.10 15.07 -2.75
N LEU A 97 2.55 16.25 -2.33
CA LEU A 97 3.56 16.39 -1.27
C LEU A 97 3.02 15.93 0.09
N ILE A 98 1.80 16.35 0.46
CA ILE A 98 1.16 15.93 1.72
C ILE A 98 0.97 14.40 1.72
N THR A 99 0.54 13.85 0.59
CA THR A 99 0.39 12.39 0.40
C THR A 99 1.71 11.67 0.59
N LEU A 100 2.80 12.19 0.02
CA LEU A 100 4.15 11.64 0.20
C LEU A 100 4.57 11.67 1.68
N VAL A 101 4.37 12.79 2.37
CA VAL A 101 4.72 12.93 3.79
C VAL A 101 3.95 11.91 4.64
N ALA A 102 2.66 11.70 4.36
CA ALA A 102 1.85 10.69 5.05
C ALA A 102 2.44 9.27 4.87
N TYR A 103 2.81 8.89 3.64
CA TYR A 103 3.38 7.56 3.40
C TYR A 103 4.80 7.39 3.93
N VAL A 104 5.63 8.44 3.92
CA VAL A 104 6.97 8.40 4.53
C VAL A 104 6.86 8.23 6.05
N TYR A 105 5.98 9.00 6.69
CA TYR A 105 5.74 8.89 8.13
C TYR A 105 5.19 7.51 8.50
N GLY A 106 4.17 7.03 7.78
CA GLY A 106 3.59 5.71 8.03
C GLY A 106 4.57 4.56 7.78
N GLY A 107 5.38 4.65 6.72
CA GLY A 107 6.45 3.70 6.44
C GLY A 107 7.52 3.70 7.54
N TYR A 108 7.91 4.87 8.05
CA TYR A 108 8.81 4.98 9.20
C TYR A 108 8.20 4.33 10.45
N TYR A 109 6.93 4.60 10.75
CA TYR A 109 6.24 4.03 11.89
C TYR A 109 6.13 2.50 11.79
N GLN A 110 5.73 1.97 10.64
CA GLN A 110 5.63 0.53 10.39
C GLN A 110 6.99 -0.17 10.47
N PHE A 111 8.04 0.47 9.94
CA PHE A 111 9.42 0.00 10.08
C PHE A 111 9.86 -0.03 11.54
N HIS A 112 9.56 1.03 12.30
CA HIS A 112 9.87 1.10 13.73
C HIS A 112 9.16 -0.02 14.51
N GLN A 113 7.89 -0.32 14.20
CA GLN A 113 7.18 -1.45 14.81
C GLN A 113 7.85 -2.79 14.50
N LEU A 114 8.20 -3.05 13.23
CA LEU A 114 8.87 -4.28 12.81
C LEU A 114 10.26 -4.42 13.47
N ALA A 115 11.00 -3.33 13.62
CA ALA A 115 12.33 -3.33 14.22
C ALA A 115 12.31 -3.49 15.75
N ASN A 116 11.21 -3.17 16.42
CA ASN A 116 11.09 -3.15 17.88
C ASN A 116 9.96 -4.06 18.39
N MET A 117 9.53 -5.04 17.59
CA MET A 117 8.46 -5.95 17.98
C MET A 117 8.90 -6.85 19.15
N PRO A 118 8.04 -7.06 20.18
CA PRO A 118 8.44 -7.70 21.43
C PRO A 118 8.45 -9.23 21.40
N PHE A 119 8.02 -9.86 20.30
CA PHE A 119 7.76 -11.30 20.20
C PHE A 119 8.76 -12.04 19.31
N ILE A 120 10.03 -11.60 19.33
CA ILE A 120 11.17 -12.36 18.80
C ILE A 120 11.97 -12.87 19.98
N ASP A 121 12.10 -14.19 20.07
CA ASP A 121 12.95 -14.81 21.07
C ASP A 121 14.42 -14.43 20.83
N LYS A 122 15.09 -13.91 21.87
CA LYS A 122 16.44 -13.35 21.73
C LYS A 122 17.52 -14.41 21.57
N GLU A 123 17.26 -15.64 21.99
CA GLU A 123 18.23 -16.74 21.94
C GLU A 123 18.18 -17.50 20.61
N SER A 124 16.97 -17.82 20.14
CA SER A 124 16.74 -18.58 18.92
C SER A 124 16.49 -17.71 17.68
N GLY A 125 16.12 -16.45 17.85
CA GLY A 125 15.69 -15.56 16.76
C GLY A 125 14.34 -15.96 16.14
N ALA A 126 13.61 -16.89 16.76
CA ALA A 126 12.31 -17.35 16.28
C ALA A 126 11.17 -16.44 16.75
N PHE A 127 10.06 -16.45 16.01
CA PHE A 127 8.83 -15.79 16.44
C PHE A 127 8.17 -16.55 17.60
N GLU A 128 7.65 -15.81 18.58
CA GLU A 128 6.90 -16.37 19.71
C GLU A 128 5.49 -16.83 19.27
N GLY A 129 5.42 -17.97 18.60
CA GLY A 129 4.16 -18.61 18.20
C GLY A 129 3.58 -18.12 16.87
N ALA A 130 2.37 -18.59 16.60
CA ALA A 130 1.69 -18.34 15.33
C ALA A 130 1.19 -16.89 15.19
N TYR A 131 0.80 -16.25 16.29
CA TYR A 131 0.41 -14.82 16.32
C TYR A 131 1.56 -13.94 15.82
N ALA A 132 2.75 -14.09 16.41
CA ALA A 132 3.94 -13.30 16.09
C ALA A 132 4.32 -13.43 14.61
N SER A 133 4.29 -14.66 14.09
CA SER A 133 4.54 -14.95 12.67
C SER A 133 3.51 -14.28 11.77
N CYS A 134 2.21 -14.43 12.05
CA CYS A 134 1.15 -13.85 11.23
C CYS A 134 1.17 -12.31 11.26
N TRP A 135 1.32 -11.73 12.46
CA TRP A 135 1.42 -10.28 12.62
C TRP A 135 2.59 -9.72 11.83
N THR A 136 3.76 -10.38 11.88
CA THR A 136 4.96 -9.90 11.18
C THR A 136 4.77 -9.88 9.68
N VAL A 137 4.14 -10.91 9.10
CA VAL A 137 3.87 -10.94 7.65
C VAL A 137 2.84 -9.88 7.26
N ILE A 138 1.79 -9.66 8.07
CA ILE A 138 0.80 -8.59 7.86
C ILE A 138 1.48 -7.21 7.91
N ALA A 139 2.30 -6.95 8.93
CA ALA A 139 3.07 -5.73 9.08
C ALA A 139 4.06 -5.53 7.91
N GLY A 140 4.70 -6.61 7.44
CA GLY A 140 5.56 -6.61 6.26
C GLY A 140 4.80 -6.27 4.97
N ALA A 141 3.58 -6.79 4.80
CA ALA A 141 2.72 -6.44 3.68
C ALA A 141 2.34 -4.94 3.70
N ASN A 142 1.97 -4.41 4.86
CA ASN A 142 1.72 -2.98 5.02
C ASN A 142 2.99 -2.14 4.74
N MET A 143 4.17 -2.61 5.16
CA MET A 143 5.43 -1.94 4.87
C MET A 143 5.71 -1.89 3.36
N PHE A 144 5.46 -3.00 2.65
CA PHE A 144 5.55 -3.03 1.20
C PHE A 144 4.59 -2.02 0.53
N HIS A 145 3.34 -1.95 1.01
CA HIS A 145 2.38 -0.95 0.55
C HIS A 145 2.88 0.48 0.77
N TYR A 146 3.47 0.79 1.92
CA TYR A 146 4.08 2.10 2.19
C TYR A 146 5.23 2.44 1.25
N ILE A 147 6.12 1.48 0.97
CA ILE A 147 7.24 1.68 0.03
C ILE A 147 6.70 2.01 -1.35
N VAL A 148 5.80 1.17 -1.89
CA VAL A 148 5.26 1.36 -3.24
C VAL A 148 4.44 2.66 -3.32
N ALA A 149 3.58 2.92 -2.34
CA ALA A 149 2.78 4.15 -2.31
C ALA A 149 3.64 5.40 -2.17
N GLY A 150 4.69 5.36 -1.35
CA GLY A 150 5.68 6.41 -1.20
C GLY A 150 6.41 6.71 -2.51
N PHE A 151 6.87 5.68 -3.22
CA PHE A 151 7.51 5.85 -4.55
C PHE A 151 6.56 6.48 -5.58
N ILE A 152 5.30 6.05 -5.63
CA ILE A 152 4.30 6.64 -6.52
C ILE A 152 4.04 8.10 -6.16
N ALA A 153 3.89 8.42 -4.87
CA ALA A 153 3.68 9.78 -4.38
C ALA A 153 4.89 10.69 -4.69
N LEU A 154 6.12 10.18 -4.52
CA LEU A 154 7.34 10.88 -4.91
C LEU A 154 7.35 11.18 -6.42
N GLY A 155 7.01 10.19 -7.24
CA GLY A 155 6.89 10.36 -8.69
C GLY A 155 5.87 11.44 -9.07
N LEU A 156 4.74 11.51 -8.36
CA LEU A 156 3.73 12.57 -8.55
C LEU A 156 4.28 13.95 -8.15
N VAL A 157 5.00 14.07 -7.03
CA VAL A 157 5.62 15.32 -6.59
C VAL A 157 6.65 15.81 -7.61
N VAL A 158 7.57 14.95 -8.04
CA VAL A 158 8.60 15.31 -9.02
C VAL A 158 7.96 15.74 -10.34
N ARG A 159 6.95 14.99 -10.82
CA ARG A 159 6.24 15.30 -12.06
C ARG A 159 5.53 16.65 -11.99
N SER A 160 4.82 16.94 -10.90
CA SER A 160 4.10 18.20 -10.72
C SER A 160 5.00 19.46 -10.77
N ARG A 161 6.32 19.30 -10.58
CA ARG A 161 7.29 20.39 -10.57
C ARG A 161 8.15 20.48 -11.83
N ARG A 162 8.34 19.36 -12.54
CA ARG A 162 9.40 19.24 -13.56
C ARG A 162 8.93 18.76 -14.92
N ALA A 163 7.71 18.24 -15.04
CA ALA A 163 7.24 17.64 -16.28
C ALA A 163 6.10 18.45 -16.89
N SER A 164 6.18 18.65 -18.21
CA SER A 164 5.04 19.02 -19.05
C SER A 164 4.44 17.75 -19.61
N VAL A 165 3.24 17.38 -19.15
CA VAL A 165 2.54 16.15 -19.57
C VAL A 165 1.23 16.53 -20.22
N ASP A 166 0.82 15.75 -21.24
CA ASP A 166 -0.50 15.87 -21.83
C ASP A 166 -1.59 15.88 -20.72
N PRO A 167 -2.50 16.88 -20.69
CA PRO A 167 -3.49 17.01 -19.61
C PRO A 167 -4.44 15.82 -19.51
N VAL A 168 -4.79 15.20 -20.64
CA VAL A 168 -5.66 14.03 -20.67
C VAL A 168 -4.94 12.85 -20.03
N LEU A 169 -3.70 12.58 -20.43
CA LEU A 169 -2.88 11.52 -19.86
C LEU A 169 -2.62 11.73 -18.36
N GLU A 170 -2.35 12.97 -17.95
CA GLU A 170 -2.12 13.31 -16.55
C GLU A 170 -3.36 13.01 -15.69
N SER A 171 -4.55 13.37 -16.18
CA SER A 171 -5.81 13.04 -15.50
C SER A 171 -6.01 11.53 -15.31
N TRP A 172 -5.59 10.71 -16.27
CA TRP A 172 -5.64 9.25 -16.17
C TRP A 172 -4.66 8.74 -15.12
N ARG A 173 -3.43 9.24 -15.12
CA ARG A 173 -2.39 8.84 -14.17
C ARG A 173 -2.73 9.18 -12.73
N ILE A 174 -3.32 10.36 -12.48
CA ILE A 174 -3.81 10.73 -11.14
C ILE A 174 -4.92 9.76 -10.70
N ARG A 175 -5.85 9.40 -11.60
CA ARG A 175 -6.92 8.42 -11.34
C ARG A 175 -6.38 7.01 -11.11
N THR A 176 -5.32 6.62 -11.80
CA THR A 176 -4.62 5.36 -11.60
C THR A 176 -3.94 5.31 -10.23
N ALA A 177 -3.16 6.33 -9.88
CA ALA A 177 -2.51 6.41 -8.56
C ALA A 177 -3.53 6.39 -7.41
N ALA A 178 -4.66 7.10 -7.55
CA ALA A 178 -5.73 7.08 -6.56
C ALA A 178 -6.35 5.69 -6.37
N SER A 179 -6.39 4.87 -7.43
CA SER A 179 -6.89 3.50 -7.34
C SER A 179 -5.98 2.66 -6.43
N TRP A 180 -4.66 2.79 -6.60
CA TRP A 180 -3.68 2.14 -5.73
C TRP A 180 -3.73 2.66 -4.28
N PHE A 181 -3.73 3.99 -4.09
CA PHE A 181 -3.79 4.60 -2.75
C PHE A 181 -5.06 4.21 -1.99
N THR A 182 -6.20 4.17 -2.67
CA THR A 182 -7.45 3.70 -2.07
C THR A 182 -7.34 2.22 -1.68
N TRP A 183 -6.76 1.40 -2.55
CA TRP A 183 -6.58 -0.02 -2.27
C TRP A 183 -5.71 -0.27 -1.05
N VAL A 184 -4.51 0.33 -0.97
CA VAL A 184 -3.62 0.10 0.18
C VAL A 184 -4.24 0.58 1.50
N ALA A 185 -5.06 1.64 1.48
CA ALA A 185 -5.83 2.06 2.65
C ALA A 185 -6.89 1.02 3.05
N VAL A 186 -7.64 0.46 2.09
CA VAL A 186 -8.64 -0.59 2.33
C VAL A 186 -7.96 -1.86 2.86
N SER A 187 -6.86 -2.29 2.25
CA SER A 187 -6.04 -3.41 2.70
C SER A 187 -5.55 -3.20 4.12
N GLY A 188 -4.95 -2.03 4.41
CA GLY A 188 -4.50 -1.68 5.75
C GLY A 188 -5.62 -1.76 6.79
N ILE A 189 -6.81 -1.21 6.48
CA ILE A 189 -7.98 -1.30 7.37
C ILE A 189 -8.37 -2.77 7.62
N ALA A 190 -8.42 -3.60 6.57
CA ALA A 190 -8.74 -5.02 6.72
C ALA A 190 -7.72 -5.74 7.63
N CYS A 191 -6.42 -5.44 7.47
CA CYS A 191 -5.35 -5.95 8.32
C CYS A 191 -5.46 -5.45 9.78
N ALA A 192 -5.80 -4.17 10.01
CA ALA A 192 -6.00 -3.63 11.34
C ALA A 192 -7.21 -4.24 12.05
N ILE A 193 -8.33 -4.44 11.33
CA ILE A 193 -9.49 -5.18 11.86
C ILE A 193 -9.07 -6.59 12.24
N THR A 194 -8.36 -7.29 11.36
CA THR A 194 -7.90 -8.67 11.59
C THR A 194 -7.03 -8.77 12.84
N THR A 195 -6.02 -7.90 12.96
CA THR A 195 -5.10 -7.85 14.11
C THR A 195 -5.72 -7.27 15.38
N SER A 196 -6.97 -6.78 15.32
CA SER A 196 -7.73 -6.43 16.52
C SER A 196 -8.24 -7.65 17.28
N PHE A 197 -8.25 -8.84 16.65
CA PHE A 197 -8.65 -10.11 17.25
C PHE A 197 -7.44 -10.86 17.82
N ILE A 198 -6.99 -10.43 18.99
CA ILE A 198 -5.91 -11.10 19.73
C ILE A 198 -6.42 -12.46 20.27
#